data_AF-A0A227J3A9-F1
#
_entry.id   AF-A0A227J3A9-F1
#
_cell.length_a   1.000
_cell.length_b   1.000
_cell.length_c   1.000
_cell.angle_alpha   90.00
_cell.angle_beta   90.00
_cell.angle_gamma   90.00
#
_symmetry.space_group_name_H-M   'P 1'
#
loop_
_entity.id
_entity.type
_entity.pdbx_description
1 polymer ?
#
loop_
_entity_poly.entity_id
_entity_poly.type
_entity_poly.pdbx_seq_one_letter_code
_entity_poly.pdbx_strand_id
1 'polypeptide(L)'
;MAKQAQAYLSQGAKLLKVKLDGENVIERVAAVRDAAPHAQIVLDANEAWQSLDLATVFAQLEPFNITMIEQPLPQDCDDVLASIPHPIPLCADESC
;
A
#
# COMPACT_ATOMS: atom_id res chain seq x y z
N MET A 1 -9.24 -10.37 2.88
CA MET A 1 -8.11 -9.65 3.51
C MET A 1 -8.38 -9.33 4.98
N ALA A 2 -9.48 -8.64 5.33
CA ALA A 2 -9.85 -8.30 6.72
C ALA A 2 -9.75 -9.44 7.76
N LYS A 3 -10.36 -10.60 7.48
CA LYS A 3 -10.32 -11.77 8.39
C LYS A 3 -8.90 -12.28 8.64
N GLN A 4 -8.04 -12.24 7.62
CA GLN A 4 -6.65 -12.65 7.74
C GLN A 4 -5.83 -11.64 8.56
N ALA A 5 -6.09 -10.34 8.37
CA ALA A 5 -5.50 -9.29 9.19
C ALA A 5 -5.81 -9.51 10.68
N GLN A 6 -7.09 -9.71 11.03
CA GLN A 6 -7.49 -10.01 12.42
C GLN A 6 -6.81 -11.26 12.99
N ALA A 7 -6.67 -12.31 12.18
CA ALA A 7 -6.00 -13.54 12.60
C ALA A 7 -4.50 -13.34 12.89
N TYR A 8 -3.81 -12.46 12.15
CA TYR A 8 -2.42 -12.11 12.47
C TYR A 8 -2.32 -11.22 13.72
N LEU A 9 -3.26 -10.28 13.89
CA LEU A 9 -3.31 -9.44 15.08
C LEU A 9 -3.55 -10.24 16.36
N SER A 10 -4.43 -11.25 16.32
CA SER A 10 -4.66 -12.13 17.47
C SER A 10 -3.44 -13.00 17.82
N GLN A 11 -2.52 -13.18 16.87
CA GLN A 11 -1.22 -13.83 17.07
C GLN A 11 -0.13 -12.85 17.53
N GLY A 12 -0.47 -11.57 17.75
CA GLY A 12 0.46 -10.55 18.27
C GLY A 12 1.19 -9.75 17.20
N ALA A 13 0.82 -9.88 15.92
CA ALA A 13 1.37 -9.01 14.87
C ALA A 13 1.03 -7.53 15.17
N LYS A 14 2.02 -6.65 14.97
CA LYS A 14 1.86 -5.19 15.12
C LYS A 14 1.97 -4.44 13.79
N LEU A 15 2.57 -5.08 12.80
CA LEU A 15 2.76 -4.61 11.44
C LEU A 15 2.17 -5.64 10.48
N LEU A 16 1.40 -5.16 9.51
CA LEU A 16 0.82 -5.95 8.44
C LEU A 16 1.37 -5.46 7.10
N LYS A 17 2.01 -6.36 6.35
CA LYS A 17 2.33 -6.12 4.95
C LYS A 17 1.20 -6.65 4.08
N VAL A 18 0.60 -5.78 3.28
CA VAL A 18 -0.63 -6.04 2.54
C VAL A 18 -0.30 -6.03 1.05
N LYS A 19 -0.32 -7.22 0.43
CA LYS A 19 -0.11 -7.37 -1.00
C LYS A 19 -1.36 -6.94 -1.78
N LEU A 20 -1.19 -6.05 -2.76
CA LEU A 20 -2.27 -5.49 -3.57
C LEU A 20 -1.85 -5.43 -5.04
N ASP A 21 -2.71 -5.95 -5.91
CA ASP A 21 -2.73 -5.58 -7.33
C ASP A 21 -3.38 -4.19 -7.50
N GLY A 22 -3.58 -3.76 -8.75
CA GLY A 22 -4.25 -2.49 -9.06
C GLY A 22 -5.78 -2.50 -8.93
N GLU A 23 -6.41 -3.61 -8.55
CA GLU A 23 -7.87 -3.72 -8.50
C GLU A 23 -8.42 -3.36 -7.12
N ASN A 24 -9.39 -2.44 -7.09
CA ASN A 24 -10.12 -2.02 -5.89
C ASN A 24 -9.20 -1.67 -4.70
N VAL A 25 -8.06 -1.04 -4.98
CA VAL A 25 -7.00 -0.71 -4.00
C VAL A 25 -7.60 -0.05 -2.75
N ILE A 26 -8.39 1.00 -2.94
CA ILE A 26 -8.96 1.79 -1.84
C ILE A 26 -9.92 0.97 -0.97
N GLU A 27 -10.83 0.21 -1.60
CA GLU A 27 -11.78 -0.64 -0.88
C GLU A 27 -11.05 -1.71 -0.06
N ARG A 28 -10.04 -2.35 -0.65
CA ARG A 28 -9.25 -3.38 0.01
C ARG A 28 -8.45 -2.83 1.17
N VAL A 29 -7.84 -1.64 1.02
CA VAL A 29 -7.11 -0.96 2.10
C VAL A 29 -8.06 -0.54 3.22
N ALA A 30 -9.22 0.04 2.90
CA ALA A 30 -10.23 0.40 3.89
C ALA A 30 -10.65 -0.82 4.73
N ALA A 31 -10.96 -1.95 4.07
CA ALA A 31 -11.33 -3.18 4.76
C ALA A 31 -10.23 -3.73 5.68
N VAL A 32 -8.95 -3.58 5.30
CA VAL A 32 -7.83 -3.97 6.17
C VAL A 32 -7.68 -2.99 7.34
N ARG A 33 -7.78 -1.68 7.10
CA ARG A 33 -7.70 -0.66 8.17
C ARG A 33 -8.82 -0.82 9.19
N ASP A 34 -10.06 -1.08 8.76
CA ASP A 34 -11.19 -1.34 9.67
C ASP A 34 -10.95 -2.58 10.54
N ALA A 35 -10.34 -3.61 9.96
CA ALA A 35 -9.98 -4.83 10.66
C ALA A 35 -8.75 -4.68 11.59
N ALA A 36 -7.90 -3.68 11.32
CA ALA A 36 -6.61 -3.44 11.97
C ALA A 36 -6.40 -1.95 12.29
N PRO A 37 -7.27 -1.32 13.11
CA PRO A 37 -7.31 0.13 13.28
C PRO A 37 -6.03 0.73 13.87
N HIS A 38 -5.25 -0.07 14.61
CA HIS A 38 -4.04 0.38 15.31
C HIS A 38 -2.75 -0.24 14.78
N ALA A 39 -2.83 -1.16 13.81
CA ALA A 39 -1.64 -1.79 13.25
C ALA A 39 -0.90 -0.83 12.31
N GLN A 40 0.42 -0.97 12.24
CA GLN A 40 1.18 -0.41 11.13
C GLN A 40 0.82 -1.19 9.86
N ILE A 41 0.62 -0.49 8.75
CA ILE A 41 0.25 -1.09 7.48
C ILE A 41 1.25 -0.64 6.42
N VAL A 42 1.92 -1.60 5.81
CA VAL A 42 2.72 -1.41 4.59
C VAL A 42 1.93 -1.99 3.43
N LEU A 43 1.82 -1.25 2.34
CA LEU A 43 1.24 -1.75 1.09
C LEU A 43 2.37 -2.19 0.18
N ASP A 44 2.27 -3.41 -0.32
CA ASP A 44 3.21 -4.00 -1.26
C ASP A 44 2.47 -4.18 -2.58
N ALA A 45 2.79 -3.31 -3.54
CA ALA A 45 2.16 -3.30 -4.86
C ALA A 45 2.85 -4.25 -5.83
N ASN A 46 4.08 -4.67 -5.54
CA ASN A 46 4.85 -5.64 -6.33
C ASN A 46 4.81 -5.31 -7.84
N GLU A 47 5.08 -4.04 -8.18
CA GLU A 47 5.13 -3.51 -9.56
C GLU A 47 3.75 -3.41 -10.28
N ALA A 48 2.63 -3.59 -9.58
CA ALA A 48 1.33 -3.80 -10.22
C ALA A 48 0.46 -2.55 -10.49
N TRP A 49 0.90 -1.33 -10.16
CA TRP A 49 0.04 -0.12 -10.21
C TRP A 49 0.24 0.76 -11.44
N GLN A 50 0.92 0.27 -12.48
CA GLN A 50 1.21 0.99 -13.73
C GLN A 50 -0.01 1.56 -14.48
N SER A 51 -1.20 0.97 -14.30
CA SER A 51 -2.44 1.43 -14.96
C SER A 51 -3.24 2.45 -14.13
N LEU A 52 -2.78 2.75 -12.91
CA LEU A 52 -3.49 3.64 -12.00
C LEU A 52 -3.00 5.09 -12.12
N ASP A 53 -3.89 6.03 -11.81
CA ASP A 53 -3.47 7.40 -11.49
C ASP A 53 -2.89 7.42 -10.07
N LEU A 54 -1.56 7.26 -9.99
CA LEU A 54 -0.85 7.15 -8.72
C LEU A 54 -1.01 8.37 -7.82
N ALA A 55 -1.03 9.58 -8.37
CA ALA A 55 -1.21 10.79 -7.57
C ALA A 55 -2.57 10.79 -6.88
N THR A 56 -3.63 10.42 -7.63
CA THR A 56 -4.98 10.27 -7.08
C THR A 56 -5.04 9.12 -6.06
N VAL A 57 -4.44 7.97 -6.35
CA VAL A 57 -4.42 6.82 -5.45
C VAL A 57 -3.71 7.16 -4.13
N PHE A 58 -2.53 7.77 -4.18
CA PHE A 58 -1.77 8.15 -2.99
C PHE A 58 -2.53 9.14 -2.12
N ALA A 59 -3.16 10.15 -2.73
CA ALA A 59 -4.01 11.10 -2.01
C ALA A 59 -5.23 10.43 -1.35
N GLN A 60 -5.87 9.47 -2.04
CA GLN A 60 -6.98 8.71 -1.47
C GLN A 60 -6.55 7.74 -0.37
N LEU A 61 -5.29 7.29 -0.39
CA LEU A 61 -4.74 6.40 0.63
C LEU A 61 -4.30 7.13 1.91
N GLU A 62 -4.02 8.43 1.83
CA GLU A 62 -3.51 9.25 2.95
C GLU A 62 -4.35 9.13 4.23
N PRO A 63 -5.70 9.17 4.20
CA PRO A 63 -6.53 9.06 5.41
C PRO A 63 -6.42 7.72 6.13
N PHE A 64 -5.96 6.65 5.45
CA PHE A 64 -5.82 5.33 6.07
C PHE A 64 -4.51 5.17 6.88
N ASN A 65 -3.70 6.23 6.99
CA ASN A 65 -2.48 6.25 7.79
C ASN A 65 -1.55 5.07 7.46
N ILE A 66 -1.27 4.89 6.16
CA ILE A 66 -0.37 3.86 5.64
C ILE A 66 1.06 4.26 6.00
N THR A 67 1.84 3.31 6.49
CA THR A 67 3.22 3.54 6.90
C THR A 67 4.13 3.77 5.69
N MET A 68 3.92 2.99 4.62
CA MET A 68 4.75 3.02 3.42
C MET A 68 4.07 2.26 2.27
N ILE A 69 4.36 2.65 1.03
CA ILE A 69 4.02 1.89 -0.19
C ILE A 69 5.33 1.37 -0.80
N GLU A 70 5.41 0.07 -1.03
CA GLU A 70 6.55 -0.65 -1.58
C GLU A 70 6.31 -0.95 -3.07
N GLN A 71 7.29 -0.57 -3.90
CA GLN A 71 7.37 -0.77 -5.35
C GLN A 71 6.01 -0.68 -6.10
N PRO A 72 5.42 0.53 -6.24
CA PRO A 72 4.17 0.71 -6.97
C PRO A 72 4.26 0.40 -8.46
N LEU A 73 5.43 0.60 -9.07
CA LEU A 73 5.65 0.51 -10.52
C LEU A 73 6.75 -0.48 -10.86
N PRO A 74 6.75 -1.05 -12.08
CA PRO A 74 7.88 -1.85 -12.54
C PRO A 74 9.19 -1.07 -12.46
N GLN A 75 10.27 -1.73 -12.04
CA GLN A 75 11.58 -1.10 -11.86
C GLN A 75 12.09 -0.34 -13.09
N ASP A 76 11.71 -0.77 -14.29
CA ASP A 76 12.13 -0.15 -15.56
C ASP A 76 11.15 0.95 -16.04
N CYS A 77 10.09 1.22 -15.26
CA CYS A 77 8.97 2.09 -15.62
C CYS A 77 8.52 2.99 -14.45
N ASP A 78 9.43 3.36 -13.53
CA ASP A 78 9.11 4.08 -12.30
C ASP A 78 9.50 5.57 -12.30
N ASP A 79 10.04 6.10 -13.41
CA ASP A 79 10.46 7.50 -13.58
C ASP A 79 9.41 8.53 -13.15
N VAL A 80 8.12 8.22 -13.36
CA VAL A 80 7.01 9.10 -13.00
C VAL A 80 6.95 9.39 -11.50
N LEU A 81 7.45 8.49 -10.65
CA LEU A 81 7.53 8.68 -9.19
C LEU A 81 8.38 9.90 -8.83
N ALA A 82 9.38 10.27 -9.63
CA ALA A 82 10.18 11.47 -9.35
C ALA A 82 9.37 12.79 -9.49
N SER A 83 8.21 12.75 -10.13
CA SER A 83 7.44 13.93 -10.54
C SER A 83 6.08 14.11 -9.87
N ILE A 84 5.65 13.15 -9.04
CA ILE A 84 4.34 13.18 -8.38
C ILE A 84 4.45 13.42 -6.87
N PRO A 85 3.39 13.92 -6.20
CA PRO A 85 3.39 14.08 -4.75
C PRO A 85 3.46 12.74 -4.01
N HIS A 86 4.20 12.72 -2.90
CA HIS A 86 4.33 11.56 -2.00
C HIS A 86 3.78 11.87 -0.60
N PRO A 87 2.45 11.90 -0.40
CA PRO A 87 1.88 12.05 0.94
C PRO A 87 2.15 10.83 1.83
N ILE A 88 2.49 9.69 1.23
CA ILE A 88 2.89 8.45 1.90
C ILE A 88 4.32 8.11 1.44
N PRO A 89 5.23 7.71 2.35
CA PRO A 89 6.57 7.28 1.96
C PRO A 89 6.56 6.13 0.96
N LEU A 90 7.44 6.21 -0.04
CA LEU A 90 7.69 5.13 -1.00
C LEU A 90 8.97 4.38 -0.65
N CYS A 91 8.99 3.08 -0.93
CA CYS A 91 10.16 2.23 -0.84
C CYS A 91 10.41 1.54 -2.17
N ALA A 92 11.66 1.60 -2.63
CA ALA A 92 12.14 0.73 -3.70
C ALA A 92 12.42 -0.66 -3.10
N ASP A 93 12.09 -1.70 -3.87
CA ASP A 93 12.52 -3.08 -3.62
C ASP A 93 13.30 -3.56 -4.84
N GLU A 94 12.62 -3.78 -5.97
CA GLU A 94 13.24 -4.19 -7.23
C GLU A 94 14.17 -3.12 -7.85
N SER A 95 13.91 -1.83 -7.62
CA SER A 95 14.74 -0.73 -8.14
C SER A 95 16.07 -0.49 -7.37
N CYS A 96 16.51 -1.40 -6.47
CA CYS A 96 17.70 -1.24 -5.60
C CYS A 96 19.00 -1.88 -6.12
#